data_AF-A0A812P095-F1
#
_entry.id   AF-A0A812P095-F1
#
_cell.length_a   1.000
_cell.length_b   1.000
_cell.length_c   1.000
_cell.angle_alpha   90.00
_cell.angle_beta   90.00
_cell.angle_gamma   90.00
#
_symmetry.space_group_name_H-M   'P 1'
#
loop_
_entity.id
_entity.type
_entity.pdbx_description
1 polymer ?
#
loop_
_entity_poly.entity_id
_entity_poly.type
_entity_poly.pdbx_seq_one_letter_code
_entity_poly.pdbx_strand_id
1 'polypeptide(L)'
;MDAFWSHSWHGSSWMKIATVFFLSNATAACTISTAAAILAGIAFGLGWLPSFDSQSVQCFWCMGVGCVSYALALLYWRSRRKVFVDRICISQDDPQLKAEGLFSLGAILQSADEMLVLWDPSWARRLWCVFELAAFLYTRPSNLQKPPVSIRPTLLGHTIFSVLVALLLAGWTFHLSMIFGYSLQMGVLASLGLCGVIFFAIAHLARVYCRNVTTLCDQVATFRVATAKSYCCDVDHKVSGDDQPMICDREIVQRCIVKWFGSVPYLANRRT
;
A
#
# COMPACT_ATOMS: atom_id res chain seq x y z
N MET A 1 9.13 -12.36 -12.75
CA MET A 1 9.36 -11.54 -11.54
C MET A 1 7.99 -11.23 -10.99
N ASP A 2 7.75 -11.40 -9.69
CA ASP A 2 6.38 -11.48 -9.21
C ASP A 2 5.64 -10.13 -9.28
N ALA A 3 6.30 -9.02 -8.95
CA ALA A 3 5.65 -7.71 -9.03
C ALA A 3 6.61 -6.56 -9.33
N PHE A 4 6.11 -5.58 -10.07
CA PHE A 4 6.72 -4.26 -10.20
C PHE A 4 5.96 -3.25 -9.32
N TRP A 5 6.66 -2.51 -8.47
CA TRP A 5 6.05 -1.48 -7.62
C TRP A 5 6.35 -0.08 -8.13
N SER A 6 5.35 0.57 -8.69
CA SER A 6 5.43 1.98 -9.10
C SER A 6 5.01 2.90 -7.96
N HIS A 7 5.81 3.92 -7.70
CA HIS A 7 5.56 4.89 -6.63
C HIS A 7 6.13 6.27 -6.98
N SER A 8 5.56 7.34 -6.41
CA SER A 8 6.18 8.66 -6.50
C SER A 8 7.41 8.72 -5.59
N TRP A 9 8.34 9.64 -5.81
CA TRP A 9 9.43 9.87 -4.85
C TRP A 9 9.10 10.96 -3.81
N HIS A 10 8.05 11.77 -4.02
CA HIS A 10 7.71 12.91 -3.17
C HIS A 10 6.75 12.58 -2.03
N GLY A 11 5.85 11.60 -2.22
CA GLY A 11 4.95 11.17 -1.14
C GLY A 11 5.70 10.54 0.03
N SER A 12 5.14 10.62 1.24
CA SER A 12 5.74 10.07 2.46
C SER A 12 6.15 8.60 2.29
N SER A 13 7.45 8.31 2.47
CA SER A 13 8.01 6.96 2.40
C SER A 13 7.39 6.04 3.46
N TRP A 14 7.14 6.56 4.67
CA TRP A 14 6.56 5.75 5.74
C TRP A 14 5.14 5.26 5.41
N MET A 15 4.33 6.12 4.78
CA MET A 15 2.97 5.74 4.37
C MET A 15 2.98 4.64 3.30
N LYS A 16 3.93 4.70 2.36
CA LYS A 16 4.16 3.67 1.35
C LYS A 16 4.59 2.35 1.98
N ILE A 17 5.58 2.42 2.87
CA ILE A 17 6.10 1.25 3.61
C ILE A 17 4.98 0.61 4.43
N ALA A 18 4.23 1.38 5.22
CA ALA A 18 3.11 0.87 6.00
C ALA A 18 2.06 0.18 5.11
N THR A 19 1.70 0.79 3.98
CA THR A 19 0.73 0.20 3.03
C THR A 19 1.25 -1.12 2.46
N VAL A 20 2.48 -1.15 1.98
CA VAL A 20 3.13 -2.38 1.46
C VAL A 20 3.21 -3.47 2.51
N PHE A 21 3.56 -3.08 3.74
CA PHE A 21 3.73 -3.98 4.87
C PHE A 21 2.42 -4.70 5.19
N PHE A 22 1.31 -3.97 5.27
CA PHE A 22 -0.02 -4.59 5.41
C PHE A 22 -0.41 -5.43 4.20
N LEU A 23 -0.20 -4.95 2.97
CA LEU A 23 -0.55 -5.73 1.77
C LEU A 23 0.21 -7.05 1.67
N SER A 24 1.44 -7.10 2.16
CA SER A 24 2.30 -8.28 2.05
C SER A 24 2.08 -9.28 3.19
N ASN A 25 1.81 -8.79 4.41
CA ASN A 25 1.85 -9.61 5.61
C ASN A 25 0.48 -9.80 6.28
N ALA A 26 -0.53 -8.96 6.00
CA ALA A 26 -1.79 -8.98 6.74
C ALA A 26 -2.55 -10.32 6.61
N THR A 27 -2.57 -10.95 5.43
CA THR A 27 -3.26 -12.23 5.25
C THR A 27 -2.65 -13.33 6.12
N ALA A 28 -1.32 -13.45 6.12
CA ALA A 28 -0.62 -14.41 6.97
C ALA A 28 -0.79 -14.08 8.46
N ALA A 29 -0.77 -12.79 8.81
CA ALA A 29 -1.00 -12.35 10.18
C ALA A 29 -2.42 -12.70 10.67
N CYS A 30 -3.44 -12.48 9.84
CA CYS A 30 -4.81 -12.86 10.15
C CYS A 30 -4.96 -14.38 10.32
N THR A 31 -4.41 -15.18 9.41
CA THR A 31 -4.55 -16.65 9.51
C THR A 31 -3.86 -17.22 10.74
N ILE A 32 -2.64 -16.77 11.04
CA ILE A 32 -1.89 -17.17 12.23
C ILE A 32 -2.62 -16.71 13.50
N SER A 33 -3.10 -15.47 13.51
CA SER A 33 -3.84 -14.92 14.66
C SER A 33 -5.14 -15.67 14.94
N THR A 34 -5.94 -15.95 13.91
CA THR A 34 -7.17 -16.73 14.05
C THR A 34 -6.90 -18.14 14.55
N ALA A 35 -5.89 -18.83 13.99
CA ALA A 35 -5.50 -20.15 14.46
C ALA A 35 -5.05 -20.13 15.93
N ALA A 36 -4.21 -19.17 16.29
CA ALA A 36 -3.70 -19.02 17.66
C ALA A 36 -4.81 -18.69 18.67
N ALA A 37 -5.78 -17.85 18.30
CA ALA A 37 -6.94 -17.54 19.13
C ALA A 37 -7.85 -18.76 19.34
N ILE A 38 -8.09 -19.56 18.29
CA ILE A 38 -8.85 -20.81 18.40
C ILE A 38 -8.13 -21.80 19.33
N LEU A 39 -6.82 -21.97 19.16
CA LEU A 39 -6.02 -22.85 20.02
C LEU A 39 -6.02 -22.40 21.48
N ALA A 40 -5.97 -21.09 21.74
CA ALA A 40 -6.12 -20.55 23.09
C ALA A 40 -7.49 -20.86 23.69
N GLY A 41 -8.56 -20.76 22.90
CA GLY A 41 -9.92 -21.12 23.33
C GLY A 41 -10.06 -22.62 23.67
N ILE A 42 -9.45 -23.49 22.85
CA ILE A 42 -9.41 -24.93 23.11
C ILE A 42 -8.59 -25.24 24.37
N ALA A 43 -7.39 -24.66 24.51
CA ALA A 43 -6.54 -24.85 25.68
C ALA A 43 -7.22 -24.39 26.98
N PHE A 44 -7.99 -23.30 26.93
CA PHE A 44 -8.82 -22.88 28.05
C PHE A 44 -9.93 -23.89 28.35
N GLY A 45 -10.66 -24.37 27.34
CA GLY A 45 -11.71 -25.37 27.50
C GLY A 45 -11.20 -26.72 28.06
N LEU A 46 -9.94 -27.06 27.81
CA LEU A 46 -9.26 -28.23 28.36
C LEU A 46 -8.67 -28.00 29.77
N GLY A 47 -8.77 -26.78 30.31
CA GLY A 47 -8.23 -26.43 31.64
C GLY A 47 -6.71 -26.25 31.69
N TRP A 48 -6.04 -26.11 30.54
CA TRP A 48 -4.58 -25.84 30.51
C TRP A 48 -4.23 -24.38 30.79
N LEU A 49 -5.19 -23.47 30.60
CA LEU A 49 -5.06 -22.06 30.91
C LEU A 49 -5.87 -21.72 32.17
N PRO A 50 -5.38 -20.83 33.04
CA PRO A 50 -6.03 -20.52 34.31
C PRO A 50 -7.35 -19.76 34.10
N SER A 51 -8.32 -20.06 34.97
CA SER A 51 -9.57 -19.32 35.10
C SER A 51 -9.49 -18.35 36.28
N PHE A 52 -9.94 -17.11 36.05
CA PHE A 52 -10.10 -16.08 37.09
C PHE A 52 -11.54 -15.58 36.98
N ASP A 53 -12.46 -16.28 37.66
CA ASP A 53 -13.91 -16.07 37.55
C ASP A 53 -14.52 -16.36 36.15
N SER A 54 -15.67 -17.03 36.15
CA SER A 54 -15.95 -18.12 35.20
C SER A 54 -16.33 -17.79 33.74
N GLN A 55 -16.56 -16.53 33.33
CA GLN A 55 -17.02 -16.22 31.96
C GLN A 55 -16.22 -15.13 31.21
N SER A 56 -15.54 -14.22 31.90
CA SER A 56 -14.83 -13.10 31.26
C SER A 56 -13.43 -13.45 30.71
N VAL A 57 -12.84 -14.57 31.20
CA VAL A 57 -11.42 -14.92 30.97
C VAL A 57 -11.18 -15.76 29.70
N GLN A 58 -12.16 -16.53 29.22
CA GLN A 58 -12.00 -17.29 27.97
C GLN A 58 -11.69 -16.35 26.79
N CYS A 59 -12.45 -15.26 26.69
CA CYS A 59 -12.26 -14.25 25.65
C CYS A 59 -10.95 -13.47 25.82
N PHE A 60 -10.44 -13.32 27.04
CA PHE A 60 -9.16 -12.66 27.32
C PHE A 60 -7.97 -13.43 26.71
N TRP A 61 -7.91 -14.75 26.89
CA TRP A 61 -6.84 -15.57 26.32
C TRP A 61 -6.89 -15.61 24.80
N CYS A 62 -8.07 -15.80 24.22
CA CYS A 62 -8.27 -15.78 22.77
C CYS A 62 -7.82 -14.44 22.16
N MET A 63 -8.25 -13.32 22.76
CA MET A 63 -7.87 -12.00 22.30
C MET A 63 -6.37 -11.76 22.49
N GLY A 64 -5.82 -12.01 23.68
CA GLY A 64 -4.41 -11.76 23.98
C GLY A 64 -3.46 -12.55 23.09
N VAL A 65 -3.65 -13.87 23.00
CA VAL A 65 -2.85 -14.74 22.13
C VAL A 65 -3.04 -14.36 20.67
N GLY A 66 -4.27 -14.07 20.24
CA GLY A 66 -4.58 -13.59 18.90
C GLY A 66 -3.86 -12.28 18.55
N CYS A 67 -3.83 -11.31 19.46
CA CYS A 67 -3.15 -10.02 19.28
C CYS A 67 -1.63 -10.17 19.16
N VAL A 68 -1.04 -10.92 20.08
CA VAL A 68 0.42 -11.13 20.11
C VAL A 68 0.86 -11.88 18.85
N SER A 69 0.15 -12.96 18.49
CA SER A 69 0.46 -13.73 17.28
C SER A 69 0.23 -12.92 16.00
N TYR A 70 -0.80 -12.06 15.94
CA TYR A 70 -1.00 -11.12 14.83
C TYR A 70 0.19 -10.17 14.70
N ALA A 71 0.62 -9.53 15.79
CA ALA A 71 1.72 -8.59 15.78
C ALA A 71 3.04 -9.27 15.37
N LEU A 72 3.33 -10.44 15.95
CA LEU A 72 4.52 -11.22 15.60
C LEU A 72 4.50 -11.66 14.14
N ALA A 73 3.38 -12.18 13.65
CA ALA A 73 3.25 -12.56 12.26
C ALA A 73 3.38 -11.35 11.33
N LEU A 74 2.73 -10.22 11.65
CA LEU A 74 2.85 -9.01 10.84
C LEU A 74 4.31 -8.51 10.77
N LEU A 75 5.03 -8.51 11.89
CA LEU A 75 6.42 -8.06 12.01
C LEU A 75 7.45 -9.00 11.39
N TYR A 76 7.29 -10.31 11.58
CA TYR A 76 8.32 -11.29 11.24
C TYR A 76 7.98 -12.15 10.03
N TRP A 77 6.76 -12.08 9.49
CA TRP A 77 6.43 -12.78 8.26
C TRP A 77 7.24 -12.23 7.10
N ARG A 78 8.01 -13.11 6.46
CA ARG A 78 8.83 -12.79 5.30
C ARG A 78 8.12 -13.27 4.04
N SER A 79 7.45 -12.34 3.37
CA SER A 79 6.94 -12.58 2.02
C SER A 79 8.09 -13.02 1.11
N ARG A 80 7.93 -14.16 0.43
CA ARG A 80 8.91 -14.70 -0.53
C ARG A 80 8.81 -14.06 -1.91
N ARG A 81 7.96 -13.04 -2.06
CA ARG A 81 7.68 -12.42 -3.34
C ARG A 81 8.89 -11.64 -3.86
N LYS A 82 9.28 -11.90 -5.10
CA LYS A 82 10.33 -11.15 -5.80
C LYS A 82 9.73 -9.87 -6.38
N VAL A 83 10.12 -8.75 -5.81
CA VAL A 83 9.59 -7.43 -6.13
C VAL A 83 10.70 -6.55 -6.68
N PHE A 84 10.38 -5.79 -7.72
CA PHE A 84 11.25 -4.72 -8.21
C PHE A 84 10.71 -3.36 -7.80
N VAL A 85 11.60 -2.56 -7.21
CA VAL A 85 11.34 -1.17 -6.83
C VAL A 85 12.46 -0.34 -7.46
N ASP A 86 12.10 0.52 -8.41
CA ASP A 86 13.02 1.39 -9.17
C ASP A 86 14.12 2.02 -8.30
N ARG A 87 13.72 2.65 -7.20
CA ARG A 87 14.62 3.38 -6.29
C ARG A 87 15.61 2.48 -5.53
N ILE A 88 15.32 1.20 -5.39
CA ILE A 88 16.13 0.23 -4.62
C ILE A 88 16.96 -0.64 -5.58
N CYS A 89 16.36 -1.05 -6.69
CA CYS A 89 16.94 -2.01 -7.62
C CYS A 89 17.82 -1.35 -8.69
N ILE A 90 17.64 -0.06 -8.96
CA ILE A 90 18.51 0.71 -9.86
C ILE A 90 19.50 1.49 -9.01
N SER A 91 20.80 1.37 -9.32
CA SER A 91 21.86 2.14 -8.66
C SER A 91 21.56 3.63 -8.76
N GLN A 92 21.56 4.33 -7.63
CA GLN A 92 21.36 5.78 -7.59
C GLN A 92 22.68 6.55 -7.63
N ASP A 93 23.78 5.89 -7.26
CA ASP A 93 25.10 6.51 -7.08
C ASP A 93 26.01 6.32 -8.31
N ASP A 94 25.87 5.20 -9.03
CA ASP A 94 26.67 4.88 -10.22
C ASP A 94 25.93 5.29 -11.50
N PRO A 95 26.42 6.29 -12.26
CA PRO A 95 25.76 6.75 -13.49
C PRO A 95 25.63 5.69 -14.59
N GLN A 96 26.60 4.77 -14.71
CA GLN A 96 26.60 3.73 -15.72
C GLN A 96 25.55 2.68 -15.39
N LEU A 97 25.56 2.16 -14.15
CA LEU A 97 24.57 1.19 -13.69
C LEU A 97 23.15 1.78 -13.65
N LYS A 98 23.03 3.09 -13.37
CA LYS A 98 21.76 3.82 -13.46
C LYS A 98 21.23 3.84 -14.88
N ALA A 99 22.09 4.14 -15.86
CA ALA A 99 21.72 4.14 -17.27
C ALA A 99 21.32 2.73 -17.73
N GLU A 100 22.12 1.71 -17.44
CA GLU A 100 21.81 0.30 -17.75
C GLU A 100 20.49 -0.16 -17.13
N GLY A 101 20.24 0.21 -15.87
CA GLY A 101 18.98 -0.07 -15.18
C GLY A 101 17.79 0.61 -15.85
N LEU A 102 17.94 1.87 -16.27
CA LEU A 102 16.90 2.61 -17.00
C LEU A 102 16.62 2.01 -18.37
N PHE A 103 17.66 1.61 -19.12
CA PHE A 103 17.51 0.92 -20.41
C PHE A 103 16.82 -0.44 -20.26
N SER A 104 17.07 -1.14 -19.16
CA SER A 104 16.46 -2.45 -18.86
C SER A 104 15.02 -2.36 -18.34
N LEU A 105 14.53 -1.17 -18.00
CA LEU A 105 13.23 -0.97 -17.33
C LEU A 105 12.05 -1.55 -18.14
N GLY A 106 12.09 -1.41 -19.46
CA GLY A 106 11.05 -1.97 -20.34
C GLY A 106 10.98 -3.49 -20.28
N ALA A 107 12.13 -4.17 -20.28
CA ALA A 107 12.21 -5.63 -20.15
C ALA A 107 11.77 -6.09 -18.75
N ILE A 108 12.13 -5.34 -17.71
CA ILE A 108 11.70 -5.61 -16.33
C ILE A 108 10.17 -5.53 -16.22
N LEU A 109 9.55 -4.46 -16.75
CA LEU A 109 8.10 -4.29 -16.78
C LEU A 109 7.40 -5.41 -17.56
N GLN A 110 7.97 -5.84 -18.68
CA GLN A 110 7.45 -6.98 -19.45
C GLN A 110 7.52 -8.29 -18.66
N SER A 111 8.61 -8.51 -17.90
CA SER A 111 8.83 -9.72 -17.10
C SER A 111 8.04 -9.78 -15.78
N ALA A 112 7.40 -8.67 -15.39
CA ALA A 112 6.58 -8.57 -14.19
C ALA A 112 5.23 -9.28 -14.38
N ASP A 113 4.80 -10.10 -13.42
CA ASP A 113 3.50 -10.76 -13.48
C ASP A 113 2.35 -9.81 -13.11
N GLU A 114 2.57 -8.96 -12.11
CA GLU A 114 1.63 -7.90 -11.70
C GLU A 114 2.33 -6.56 -11.44
N MET A 115 1.53 -5.49 -11.41
CA MET A 115 1.97 -4.14 -11.07
C MET A 115 1.19 -3.61 -9.86
N LEU A 116 1.91 -3.19 -8.83
CA LEU A 116 1.34 -2.45 -7.70
C LEU A 116 1.67 -0.96 -7.87
N VAL A 117 0.63 -0.13 -7.93
CA VAL A 117 0.76 1.33 -7.94
C VAL A 117 0.45 1.85 -6.55
N LEU A 118 1.48 2.35 -5.85
CA LEU A 118 1.35 3.06 -4.59
C LEU A 118 1.00 4.52 -4.88
N TRP A 119 -0.30 4.80 -4.95
CA TRP A 119 -0.80 6.07 -5.41
C TRP A 119 -0.81 7.13 -4.30
N ASP A 120 -0.33 8.30 -4.64
CA ASP A 120 -0.52 9.55 -3.92
C ASP A 120 -0.76 10.68 -4.94
N PRO A 121 -1.24 11.87 -4.53
CA PRO A 121 -1.57 12.95 -5.47
C PRO A 121 -0.43 13.41 -6.40
N SER A 122 0.84 13.11 -6.06
CA SER A 122 2.00 13.42 -6.91
C SER A 122 2.32 12.32 -7.92
N TRP A 123 1.84 11.08 -7.71
CA TRP A 123 2.12 9.93 -8.59
C TRP A 123 1.62 10.18 -10.02
N ALA A 124 0.34 10.55 -10.18
CA ALA A 124 -0.24 10.77 -11.51
C ALA A 124 0.31 12.01 -12.22
N ARG A 125 1.01 12.89 -11.50
CA ARG A 125 1.68 14.06 -12.06
C ARG A 125 3.06 13.72 -12.60
N ARG A 126 3.67 12.58 -12.26
CA ARG A 126 5.03 12.24 -12.70
C ARG A 126 5.01 11.49 -14.01
N LEU A 127 5.75 12.00 -14.99
CA LEU A 127 5.85 11.43 -16.32
C LEU A 127 6.33 9.97 -16.28
N TRP A 128 7.40 9.68 -15.54
CA TRP A 128 7.95 8.33 -15.42
C TRP A 128 6.97 7.32 -14.80
N CYS A 129 6.27 7.70 -13.73
CA CYS A 129 5.28 6.82 -13.09
C CYS A 129 4.15 6.42 -14.04
N VAL A 130 3.68 7.35 -14.86
CA VAL A 130 2.62 7.06 -15.85
C VAL A 130 3.17 6.32 -17.06
N PHE A 131 4.40 6.61 -17.46
CA PHE A 131 5.11 5.85 -18.49
C PHE A 131 5.26 4.37 -18.09
N GLU A 132 5.65 4.07 -16.85
CA GLU A 132 5.72 2.69 -16.32
C GLU A 132 4.37 1.97 -16.43
N LEU A 133 3.28 2.64 -16.04
CA LEU A 133 1.94 2.07 -16.16
C LEU A 133 1.55 1.82 -17.62
N ALA A 134 1.80 2.80 -18.49
CA ALA A 134 1.49 2.68 -19.92
C ALA A 134 2.30 1.56 -20.58
N ALA A 135 3.59 1.47 -20.29
CA ALA A 135 4.49 0.43 -20.76
C ALA A 135 4.04 -0.95 -20.25
N PHE A 136 3.71 -1.07 -18.97
CA PHE A 136 3.19 -2.31 -18.39
C PHE A 136 1.93 -2.76 -19.12
N LEU A 137 0.94 -1.88 -19.28
CA LEU A 137 -0.32 -2.18 -19.97
C LEU A 137 -0.12 -2.54 -21.45
N TYR A 138 0.82 -1.88 -22.14
CA TYR A 138 1.14 -2.18 -23.54
C TYR A 138 1.68 -3.60 -23.73
N THR A 139 2.48 -4.09 -22.77
CA THR A 139 3.05 -5.45 -22.82
C THR A 139 2.03 -6.55 -22.53
N ARG A 140 0.82 -6.21 -22.04
CA ARG A 140 -0.20 -7.20 -21.70
C ARG A 140 -1.07 -7.57 -22.92
N PRO A 141 -1.47 -8.86 -23.03
CA PRO A 141 -2.42 -9.29 -24.04
C PRO A 141 -3.73 -8.47 -24.00
N SER A 142 -4.20 -8.03 -25.17
CA SER A 142 -5.42 -7.21 -25.28
C SER A 142 -6.72 -7.96 -24.95
N ASN A 143 -6.67 -9.29 -24.87
CA ASN A 143 -7.81 -10.15 -24.51
C ASN A 143 -8.01 -10.30 -23.00
N LEU A 144 -7.13 -9.75 -22.16
CA LEU A 144 -7.33 -9.74 -20.72
C LEU A 144 -8.45 -8.75 -20.37
N GLN A 145 -9.57 -9.25 -19.82
CA GLN A 145 -10.66 -8.41 -19.32
C GLN A 145 -10.19 -7.41 -18.26
N LYS A 146 -9.17 -7.77 -17.46
CA LYS A 146 -8.59 -6.91 -16.44
C LYS A 146 -7.08 -7.11 -16.39
N PRO A 147 -6.27 -6.08 -16.67
CA PRO A 147 -4.82 -6.19 -16.50
C PRO A 147 -4.49 -6.37 -15.01
N PRO A 148 -3.42 -7.11 -14.67
CA PRO A 148 -3.01 -7.37 -13.28
C PRO A 148 -2.34 -6.13 -12.66
N VAL A 149 -3.09 -5.03 -12.57
CA VAL A 149 -2.69 -3.76 -11.98
C VAL A 149 -3.53 -3.53 -10.72
N SER A 150 -2.85 -3.37 -9.59
CA SER A 150 -3.46 -2.99 -8.33
C SER A 150 -3.05 -1.58 -7.96
N ILE A 151 -4.01 -0.65 -7.93
CA ILE A 151 -3.78 0.72 -7.45
C ILE A 151 -4.20 0.79 -5.98
N ARG A 152 -3.30 1.26 -5.12
CA ARG A 152 -3.48 1.34 -3.66
C ARG A 152 -3.03 2.72 -3.17
N PRO A 153 -3.94 3.54 -2.59
CA PRO A 153 -3.54 4.80 -1.99
C PRO A 153 -2.56 4.57 -0.84
N THR A 154 -1.52 5.39 -0.74
CA THR A 154 -0.49 5.25 0.31
C THR A 154 -1.03 5.46 1.72
N LEU A 155 -2.22 6.03 1.87
CA LEU A 155 -2.87 6.22 3.16
C LEU A 155 -3.49 4.92 3.70
N LEU A 156 -3.68 3.90 2.87
CA LEU A 156 -4.39 2.67 3.20
C LEU A 156 -3.78 1.98 4.43
N GLY A 157 -2.46 1.79 4.47
CA GLY A 157 -1.79 1.12 5.59
C GLY A 157 -1.99 1.84 6.92
N HIS A 158 -1.96 3.18 6.91
CA HIS A 158 -2.19 3.98 8.11
C HIS A 158 -3.66 3.91 8.57
N THR A 159 -4.61 3.89 7.64
CA THR A 159 -6.03 3.69 7.97
C THR A 159 -6.27 2.31 8.58
N ILE A 160 -5.70 1.25 8.00
CA ILE A 160 -5.80 -0.11 8.53
C ILE A 160 -5.19 -0.19 9.94
N PHE A 161 -3.97 0.33 10.12
CA PHE A 161 -3.31 0.35 11.43
C PHE A 161 -4.16 1.06 12.49
N SER A 162 -4.68 2.26 12.17
CA SER A 162 -5.52 3.02 13.07
C SER A 162 -6.80 2.27 13.47
N VAL A 163 -7.47 1.61 12.51
CA VAL A 163 -8.64 0.77 12.78
C VAL A 163 -8.30 -0.41 13.69
N LEU A 164 -7.20 -1.10 13.41
CA LEU A 164 -6.76 -2.23 14.22
C LEU A 164 -6.47 -1.81 15.66
N VAL A 165 -5.70 -0.73 15.86
CA VAL A 165 -5.41 -0.20 17.20
C VAL A 165 -6.69 0.18 17.94
N ALA A 166 -7.65 0.82 17.27
CA ALA A 166 -8.94 1.17 17.87
C ALA A 166 -9.70 -0.05 18.37
N LEU A 167 -9.84 -1.08 17.53
CA LEU A 167 -10.53 -2.32 17.87
C LEU A 167 -9.83 -3.07 19.01
N LEU A 168 -8.49 -3.07 19.03
CA LEU A 168 -7.71 -3.66 20.11
C LEU A 168 -7.94 -2.94 21.42
N LEU A 169 -7.81 -1.62 21.44
CA LEU A 169 -8.04 -0.81 22.64
C LEU A 169 -9.46 -0.99 23.19
N ALA A 170 -10.45 -1.09 22.30
CA ALA A 170 -11.83 -1.40 22.65
C ALA A 170 -11.97 -2.73 23.37
N GLY A 171 -11.45 -3.81 22.76
CA GLY A 171 -11.52 -5.16 23.31
C GLY A 171 -10.82 -5.24 24.66
N TRP A 172 -9.60 -4.69 24.76
CA TRP A 172 -8.86 -4.65 26.02
C TRP A 172 -9.57 -3.85 27.10
N THR A 173 -10.16 -2.70 26.77
CA THR A 173 -10.96 -1.90 27.72
C THR A 173 -12.15 -2.69 28.25
N PHE A 174 -12.88 -3.38 27.36
CA PHE A 174 -13.98 -4.24 27.73
C PHE A 174 -13.53 -5.36 28.68
N HIS A 175 -12.48 -6.10 28.31
CA HIS A 175 -12.00 -7.22 29.12
C HIS A 175 -11.45 -6.80 30.48
N LEU A 176 -10.66 -5.72 30.53
CA LEU A 176 -10.17 -5.18 31.80
C LEU A 176 -11.33 -4.73 32.69
N SER A 177 -12.35 -4.09 32.13
CA SER A 177 -13.52 -3.68 32.93
C SER A 177 -14.22 -4.87 33.60
N MET A 178 -14.33 -5.99 32.89
CA MET A 178 -14.91 -7.22 33.45
C MET A 178 -14.01 -7.84 34.52
N ILE A 179 -12.68 -7.81 34.34
CA ILE A 179 -11.71 -8.32 35.32
C ILE A 179 -11.76 -7.52 36.63
N PHE A 180 -11.93 -6.19 36.55
CA PHE A 180 -12.05 -5.32 37.72
C PHE A 180 -13.46 -5.33 38.36
N GLY A 181 -14.37 -6.20 37.89
CA GLY A 181 -15.70 -6.37 38.47
C GLY A 181 -16.68 -5.25 38.14
N TYR A 182 -16.43 -4.45 37.11
CA TYR A 182 -17.41 -3.47 36.63
C TYR A 182 -18.60 -4.19 35.98
N SER A 183 -19.78 -3.55 36.02
CA SER A 183 -20.96 -4.08 35.34
C SER A 183 -20.75 -4.14 33.83
N LEU A 184 -21.41 -5.09 33.16
CA LEU A 184 -21.39 -5.23 31.70
C LEU A 184 -21.71 -3.89 30.99
N GLN A 185 -22.69 -3.15 31.51
CA GLN A 185 -23.09 -1.84 30.98
C GLN A 185 -21.93 -0.84 31.02
N MET A 186 -21.21 -0.75 32.14
CA MET A 186 -20.06 0.15 32.29
C MET A 186 -18.92 -0.25 31.36
N GLY A 187 -18.64 -1.55 31.23
CA GLY A 187 -17.62 -2.06 30.31
C GLY A 187 -17.92 -1.73 28.85
N VAL A 188 -19.17 -1.93 28.42
CA VAL A 188 -19.63 -1.57 27.07
C VAL A 188 -19.53 -0.06 26.85
N LEU A 189 -20.01 0.76 27.79
CA LEU A 189 -19.99 2.23 27.67
C LEU A 189 -18.55 2.76 27.62
N ALA A 190 -17.64 2.27 28.46
CA ALA A 190 -16.23 2.66 28.43
C ALA A 190 -15.57 2.30 27.09
N SER A 191 -15.84 1.10 26.59
CA SER A 191 -15.32 0.62 25.30
C SER A 191 -15.87 1.43 24.13
N LEU A 192 -17.17 1.72 24.12
CA LEU A 192 -17.82 2.57 23.11
C LEU A 192 -17.34 4.01 23.17
N GLY A 193 -17.13 4.57 24.37
CA GLY A 193 -16.60 5.92 24.55
C GLY A 193 -15.20 6.07 23.97
N LEU A 194 -14.29 5.14 24.31
CA LEU A 194 -12.92 5.12 23.76
C LEU A 194 -12.94 4.87 22.24
N CYS A 195 -13.72 3.89 21.78
CA CYS A 195 -13.96 3.62 20.37
C CYS A 195 -14.45 4.86 19.64
N GLY A 196 -15.45 5.56 20.16
CA GLY A 196 -16.10 6.67 19.49
C GLY A 196 -15.14 7.80 19.13
N VAL A 197 -14.24 8.14 20.05
CA VAL A 197 -13.20 9.16 19.81
C VAL A 197 -12.25 8.71 18.70
N ILE A 198 -11.79 7.45 18.75
CA ILE A 198 -10.84 6.93 17.76
C ILE A 198 -11.53 6.72 16.40
N PHE A 199 -12.76 6.23 16.38
CA PHE A 199 -13.57 6.06 15.17
C PHE A 199 -13.92 7.40 14.53
N PHE A 200 -14.07 8.48 15.29
CA PHE A 200 -14.21 9.81 14.72
C PHE A 200 -12.96 10.23 13.96
N ALA A 201 -11.77 10.02 14.55
CA ALA A 201 -10.50 10.28 13.87
C ALA A 201 -10.30 9.37 12.64
N ILE A 202 -10.67 8.08 12.75
CA ILE A 202 -10.65 7.13 11.62
C ILE A 202 -11.64 7.56 10.55
N ALA A 203 -12.84 8.03 10.89
CA ALA A 203 -13.83 8.49 9.92
C ALA A 203 -13.31 9.71 9.16
N HIS A 204 -12.62 10.63 9.84
CA HIS A 204 -11.91 11.72 9.17
C HIS A 204 -10.83 11.18 8.20
N LEU A 205 -10.01 10.22 8.65
CA LEU A 205 -8.98 9.59 7.82
C LEU A 205 -9.57 8.83 6.61
N ALA A 206 -10.68 8.13 6.81
CA ALA A 206 -11.42 7.41 5.78
C ALA A 206 -12.03 8.38 4.78
N ARG A 207 -12.54 9.53 5.20
CA ARG A 207 -12.97 10.60 4.28
C ARG A 207 -11.82 11.13 3.46
N VAL A 208 -10.65 11.36 4.06
CA VAL A 208 -9.43 11.77 3.32
C VAL A 208 -9.03 10.68 2.33
N TYR A 209 -9.09 9.41 2.72
CA TYR A 209 -8.84 8.28 1.84
C TYR A 209 -9.84 8.24 0.67
N CYS A 210 -11.14 8.38 0.91
CA CYS A 210 -12.16 8.42 -0.13
C CYS A 210 -11.94 9.60 -1.08
N ARG A 211 -11.62 10.79 -0.55
CA ARG A 211 -11.27 11.96 -1.38
C ARG A 211 -10.03 11.72 -2.22
N ASN A 212 -9.04 11.02 -1.69
CA ASN A 212 -7.86 10.59 -2.42
C ASN A 212 -8.22 9.61 -3.55
N VAL A 213 -9.14 8.66 -3.31
CA VAL A 213 -9.65 7.77 -4.35
C VAL A 213 -10.40 8.54 -5.43
N THR A 214 -11.26 9.51 -5.08
CA THR A 214 -11.91 10.39 -6.06
C THR A 214 -10.88 11.18 -6.87
N THR A 215 -9.90 11.78 -6.20
CA THR A 215 -8.81 12.52 -6.85
C THR A 215 -8.01 11.63 -7.80
N LEU A 216 -7.73 10.38 -7.40
CA LEU A 216 -7.11 9.37 -8.25
C LEU A 216 -7.95 9.13 -9.52
N CYS A 217 -9.25 8.88 -9.37
CA CYS A 217 -10.16 8.66 -10.50
C CYS A 217 -10.17 9.87 -11.44
N ASP A 218 -10.28 11.08 -10.90
CA ASP A 218 -10.28 12.32 -11.68
C ASP A 218 -8.96 12.54 -12.41
N GLN A 219 -7.84 12.32 -11.72
CA GLN A 219 -6.50 12.44 -12.31
C GLN A 219 -6.27 11.42 -13.41
N VAL A 220 -6.71 10.17 -13.24
CA VAL A 220 -6.63 9.14 -14.28
C VAL A 220 -7.53 9.49 -15.47
N ALA A 221 -8.75 10.00 -15.22
CA ALA A 221 -9.70 10.35 -16.26
C ALA A 221 -9.28 11.57 -17.09
N THR A 222 -8.59 12.53 -16.47
CA THR A 222 -8.18 13.80 -17.10
C THR A 222 -6.69 13.84 -17.44
N PHE A 223 -5.98 12.74 -17.27
CA PHE A 223 -4.54 12.66 -17.46
C PHE A 223 -4.15 13.08 -18.89
N ARG A 224 -3.11 13.93 -18.99
CA ARG A 224 -2.47 14.28 -20.26
C ARG A 224 -0.96 14.17 -20.10
N VAL A 225 -0.31 13.46 -21.03
CA VAL A 225 1.16 13.37 -21.09
C VAL A 225 1.81 14.76 -21.14
N ALA A 226 1.15 15.72 -21.78
CA ALA A 226 1.62 17.10 -21.88
C ALA A 226 1.71 17.82 -20.52
N THR A 227 0.86 17.49 -19.55
CA THR A 227 0.82 18.16 -18.23
C THR A 227 1.57 17.39 -17.15
N ALA A 228 2.04 16.17 -17.43
CA ALA A 228 2.89 15.41 -16.53
C ALA A 228 4.23 16.12 -16.33
N LYS A 229 4.76 16.17 -15.11
CA LYS A 229 6.05 16.74 -14.73
C LYS A 229 7.19 15.76 -14.97
N SER A 230 8.33 16.28 -15.40
CA SER A 230 9.59 15.57 -15.60
C SER A 230 10.70 16.39 -14.97
N TYR A 231 11.57 15.74 -14.19
CA TYR A 231 12.64 16.44 -13.47
C TYR A 231 13.53 17.24 -14.42
N CYS A 232 13.88 16.67 -15.58
CA CYS A 232 14.70 17.34 -16.59
C CYS A 232 14.12 18.70 -17.04
N CYS A 233 12.80 18.84 -17.12
CA CYS A 233 12.15 20.09 -17.52
C CYS A 233 12.04 21.07 -16.35
N ASP A 234 11.90 20.59 -15.12
CA ASP A 234 11.82 21.43 -13.93
C ASP A 234 13.19 22.10 -13.61
N VAL A 235 14.30 21.55 -14.09
CA VAL A 235 15.67 22.11 -13.95
C VAL A 235 16.22 22.75 -15.22
N ASP A 236 15.34 23.10 -16.18
CA ASP A 236 15.72 23.72 -17.46
C ASP A 236 16.79 22.94 -18.25
N HIS A 237 16.74 21.61 -18.15
CA HIS A 237 17.68 20.68 -18.77
C HIS A 237 19.16 20.87 -18.39
N LYS A 238 19.43 21.44 -17.20
CA LYS A 238 20.79 21.67 -16.69
C LYS A 238 21.12 20.69 -15.58
N VAL A 239 22.31 20.10 -15.65
CA VAL A 239 22.83 19.24 -14.59
C VAL A 239 23.28 20.13 -13.42
N SER A 240 23.01 19.72 -12.18
CA SER A 240 23.42 20.50 -11.01
C SER A 240 24.95 20.58 -10.92
N GLY A 241 25.50 21.77 -11.16
CA GLY A 241 26.94 22.04 -11.04
C GLY A 241 27.76 21.90 -12.34
N ASP A 242 27.13 21.62 -13.48
CA ASP A 242 27.80 21.51 -14.78
C ASP A 242 26.88 22.05 -15.89
N ASP A 243 27.42 22.77 -16.87
CA ASP A 243 26.65 23.40 -17.97
C ASP A 243 26.35 22.40 -19.11
N GLN A 244 26.57 21.11 -18.85
CA GLN A 244 26.27 20.02 -19.77
C GLN A 244 24.75 19.88 -19.96
N PRO A 245 24.26 19.90 -21.21
CA PRO A 245 22.83 19.76 -21.49
C PRO A 245 22.38 18.32 -21.17
N MET A 246 21.33 18.20 -20.38
CA MET A 246 20.73 16.91 -20.05
C MET A 246 19.66 16.52 -21.08
N ILE A 247 19.54 15.21 -21.33
CA ILE A 247 18.53 14.69 -22.26
C ILE A 247 17.11 14.90 -21.70
N CYS A 248 16.16 15.26 -22.57
CA CYS A 248 14.78 15.46 -22.18
C CYS A 248 14.01 14.13 -22.05
N ASP A 249 13.70 13.72 -20.82
CA ASP A 249 12.86 12.55 -20.54
C ASP A 249 11.48 12.64 -21.23
N ARG A 250 10.92 13.85 -21.34
CA ARG A 250 9.62 14.08 -21.98
C ARG A 250 9.63 13.68 -23.43
N GLU A 251 10.67 14.06 -24.16
CA GLU A 251 10.80 13.75 -25.57
C GLU A 251 10.93 12.23 -25.79
N ILE A 252 11.76 11.58 -24.97
CA ILE A 252 11.92 10.12 -25.01
C ILE A 252 10.58 9.42 -24.77
N VAL A 253 9.91 9.76 -23.67
CA VAL A 253 8.64 9.14 -23.28
C VAL A 253 7.57 9.36 -24.35
N GLN A 254 7.47 10.55 -24.93
CA GLN A 254 6.52 10.82 -26.01
C GLN A 254 6.82 9.98 -27.25
N ARG A 255 8.08 9.85 -27.66
CA ARG A 255 8.49 9.00 -28.79
C ARG A 255 8.13 7.53 -28.53
N CYS A 256 8.36 7.03 -27.31
CA CYS A 256 7.95 5.67 -26.92
C CYS A 256 6.43 5.48 -26.97
N ILE A 257 5.66 6.43 -26.43
CA ILE A 257 4.18 6.37 -26.45
C ILE A 257 3.64 6.39 -27.88
N VAL A 258 4.17 7.24 -28.76
CA VAL A 258 3.79 7.26 -30.18
C VAL A 258 4.11 5.93 -30.85
N LYS A 259 5.29 5.34 -30.57
CA LYS A 259 5.66 4.03 -31.10
C LYS A 259 4.75 2.90 -30.61
N TRP A 260 4.31 2.93 -29.35
CA TRP A 260 3.48 1.88 -28.75
C TRP A 260 2.00 2.01 -29.11
N PHE A 261 1.45 3.22 -29.02
CA PHE A 261 0.01 3.47 -29.12
C PHE A 261 -0.41 4.21 -30.40
N GLY A 262 0.54 4.48 -31.31
CA GLY A 262 0.31 5.15 -32.60
C GLY A 262 0.23 6.67 -32.49
N SER A 263 -0.30 7.23 -31.40
CA SER A 263 -0.29 8.68 -31.14
C SER A 263 -0.53 9.04 -29.67
N VAL A 264 -0.03 10.21 -29.24
CA VAL A 264 -0.21 10.74 -27.86
C VAL A 264 -1.68 10.95 -27.44
N PRO A 265 -2.62 11.35 -28.33
CA PRO A 265 -4.03 11.55 -27.96
C PRO A 265 -4.81 10.27 -27.61
N TYR A 266 -4.32 9.07 -27.95
CA TYR A 266 -5.11 7.83 -27.85
C TYR A 266 -5.24 7.23 -26.43
N LEU A 267 -4.48 7.72 -25.45
CA LEU A 267 -4.56 7.22 -24.07
C LEU A 267 -5.93 7.47 -23.39
N ALA A 268 -6.76 8.36 -23.93
CA ALA A 268 -8.09 8.64 -23.39
C ALA A 268 -9.20 7.71 -23.93
N ASN A 269 -8.96 6.93 -24.99
CA ASN A 269 -10.04 6.36 -25.80
C ASN A 269 -10.10 4.82 -25.90
N ARG A 270 -9.29 4.05 -25.16
CA ARG A 270 -9.56 2.61 -24.97
C ARG A 270 -10.59 2.40 -23.87
N ARG A 271 -11.84 2.78 -24.14
CA ARG A 271 -13.03 2.19 -23.53
C ARG A 271 -13.86 1.58 -24.64
N THR A 272 -13.70 0.27 -24.83
CA THR A 272 -14.72 -0.71 -25.21
C THR A 272 -14.07 -2.08 -25.09
#